data_AF-A0A1G0ZUL0-F1
#
_entry.id   AF-A0A1G0ZUL0-F1
#
_cell.length_a   1.000
_cell.length_b   1.000
_cell.length_c   1.000
_cell.angle_alpha   90.00
_cell.angle_beta   90.00
_cell.angle_gamma   90.00
#
_symmetry.space_group_name_H-M   'P 1'
#
loop_
_entity.id
_entity.type
_entity.pdbx_description
1 polymer ?
#
loop_
_entity_poly.entity_id
_entity_poly.type
_entity_poly.pdbx_seq_one_letter_code
_entity_poly.pdbx_strand_id
1 'polypeptide(L)' 'MTTVQEIEKAVKHLPEDELHSFRSWFEDFDAQAWDKQIEQDVRSGKLDVFADQAVKDLKANKCTRL' A
#
# COMPACT_ATOMS: atom_id res chain seq x y z
N MET A 1 12.37 23.44 -6.53
CA MET A 1 11.99 22.02 -6.61
C MET A 1 12.83 21.30 -5.59
N THR A 2 12.22 20.81 -4.51
CA THR A 2 12.93 19.94 -3.57
C THR A 2 13.10 18.57 -4.23
N THR A 3 14.33 18.10 -4.28
CA THR A 3 14.65 16.77 -4.81
C THR A 3 14.41 15.70 -3.74
N VAL A 4 14.18 14.45 -4.16
CA VAL A 4 14.08 13.31 -3.22
C VAL A 4 15.30 13.25 -2.29
N GLN A 5 16.49 13.58 -2.80
CA GLN A 5 17.73 13.62 -2.03
C GLN A 5 17.73 14.67 -0.91
N GLU A 6 17.07 15.82 -1.10
CA GLU A 6 16.93 16.84 -0.06
C GLU A 6 15.96 16.40 1.04
N ILE A 7 14.88 15.71 0.67
CA ILE A 7 13.93 15.13 1.63
C ILE A 7 14.63 14.03 2.46
N GLU A 8 15.38 13.13 1.82
CA GLU A 8 16.16 12.11 2.53
C GLU A 8 17.15 12.72 3.52
N LYS A 9 17.83 13.80 3.12
CA LYS A 9 18.73 14.52 4.03
C LYS A 9 17.95 15.13 5.19
N ALA A 10 16.82 15.78 4.96
CA ALA A 10 16.00 16.34 6.02
C ALA A 10 15.54 15.28 7.02
N VAL A 11 15.05 14.14 6.52
CA VAL A 11 14.60 13.01 7.35
C VAL A 11 15.75 12.44 8.20
N LYS A 12 16.97 12.35 7.65
CA LYS A 12 18.15 11.89 8.40
C LYS A 12 18.58 12.81 9.55
N HIS A 13 18.19 14.08 9.51
CA HIS A 13 18.52 15.06 10.56
C HIS A 13 17.39 15.25 11.57
N LEU A 14 16.25 14.56 11.41
CA LEU A 14 15.16 14.63 12.37
C LEU A 14 15.58 13.98 13.70
N PRO A 15 15.22 14.59 14.85
CA PRO A 15 15.32 13.92 16.13
C PRO A 15 14.33 12.74 16.22
N GLU A 16 14.59 11.82 17.14
CA GLU A 16 13.95 10.49 17.17
C GLU A 16 12.41 10.56 17.34
N ASP A 17 11.93 11.54 18.10
CA ASP A 17 10.52 11.83 18.34
C ASP A 17 9.79 12.35 17.09
N GLU A 18 10.43 13.28 16.37
CA GLU A 18 9.92 13.76 15.08
C GLU A 18 9.98 12.67 14.01
N LEU A 19 11.02 11.82 14.04
CA LEU A 19 11.16 10.71 13.12
C LEU A 19 10.11 9.61 13.36
N HIS A 20 9.75 9.35 14.61
CA HIS A 20 8.63 8.46 14.94
C HIS A 20 7.30 9.02 14.42
N SER A 21 7.06 10.32 14.64
CA SER A 21 5.85 11.00 14.15
C SER A 21 5.78 10.99 12.61
N PHE A 22 6.92 11.23 11.95
CA PHE A 22 7.03 11.16 10.50
C PHE A 22 6.71 9.76 9.96
N ARG A 23 7.21 8.69 10.60
CA ARG A 23 6.90 7.32 10.19
C ARG A 23 5.42 7.00 10.29
N SER A 24 4.80 7.34 11.43
CA SER A 24 3.36 7.10 11.61
C SER A 24 2.53 7.83 10.55
N TRP A 25 2.87 9.09 10.25
CA TRP A 25 2.18 9.83 9.18
C TRP A 25 2.46 9.25 7.79
N PHE A 26 3.70 8.82 7.52
CA PHE A 26 4.09 8.28 6.22
C PHE A 26 3.39 6.96 5.92
N GLU A 27 3.19 6.11 6.92
CA GLU A 27 2.39 4.89 6.79
C GLU A 27 0.96 5.19 6.34
N ASP A 28 0.30 6.18 6.95
CA ASP A 28 -1.05 6.60 6.55
C ASP A 28 -1.08 7.21 5.13
N PHE A 29 -0.05 7.99 4.80
CA PHE A 29 0.10 8.59 3.47
C PHE A 29 0.27 7.54 2.38
N ASP A 30 1.15 6.56 2.61
CA ASP A 30 1.42 5.47 1.68
C ASP A 30 0.21 4.54 1.56
N ALA A 31 -0.49 4.26 2.67
CA ALA A 31 -1.74 3.52 2.68
C ALA A 31 -2.82 4.19 1.81
N GLN A 32 -2.98 5.52 1.89
CA GLN A 32 -3.92 6.25 1.04
C GLN A 32 -3.54 6.20 -0.45
N ALA A 33 -2.24 6.28 -0.76
CA ALA A 33 -1.76 6.13 -2.13
C ALA A 33 -2.05 4.71 -2.66
N TRP A 34 -1.83 3.70 -1.82
CA TRP A 34 -2.14 2.31 -2.11
C TRP A 34 -3.63 2.08 -2.34
N ASP A 35 -4.50 2.60 -1.46
CA ASP A 35 -5.96 2.51 -1.61
C ASP A 35 -6.41 3.08 -2.95
N LYS A 36 -5.89 4.25 -3.32
CA LYS A 36 -6.21 4.87 -4.61
C LYS A 36 -5.76 4.03 -5.79
N GLN A 37 -4.58 3.41 -5.71
CA GLN A 37 -4.08 2.52 -6.76
C GLN A 37 -4.94 1.25 -6.85
N ILE A 38 -5.32 0.66 -5.72
CA ILE A 38 -6.21 -0.50 -5.66
C ILE A 38 -7.56 -0.16 -6.29
N GLU A 39 -8.17 0.98 -5.97
CA GLU A 39 -9.43 1.39 -6.59
C GLU A 39 -9.31 1.51 -8.11
N GLN A 40 -8.21 2.04 -8.63
CA GLN A 40 -7.96 2.14 -10.06
C GLN A 40 -7.76 0.76 -10.70
N ASP A 41 -7.01 -0.12 -10.05
CA ASP A 41 -6.79 -1.50 -10.51
C ASP A 41 -8.08 -2.32 -10.50
N VAL A 42 -8.98 -2.09 -9.52
CA VAL A 42 -10.34 -2.65 -9.50
C VAL A 42 -11.16 -2.12 -10.68
N ARG A 43 -11.20 -0.80 -10.88
CA ARG A 43 -11.99 -0.19 -11.96
C ARG A 43 -11.50 -0.57 -13.36
N SER A 44 -10.21 -0.85 -13.51
CA SER A 44 -9.63 -1.30 -14.78
C SER A 44 -9.80 -2.81 -15.02
N GLY A 45 -10.37 -3.56 -14.07
CA GLY A 45 -10.57 -5.01 -14.18
C GLY A 45 -9.28 -5.83 -14.02
N LYS A 46 -8.18 -5.19 -13.63
CA LYS A 46 -6.88 -5.85 -13.48
C LYS A 46 -6.89 -6.90 -12.36
N LEU A 47 -7.78 -6.72 -11.38
CA LEU A 47 -7.94 -7.65 -10.27
C LEU A 47 -8.96 -8.77 -10.54
N ASP A 48 -9.70 -8.70 -11.66
CA ASP A 48 -10.77 -9.66 -11.98
C ASP A 48 -10.24 -11.09 -12.12
N VAL A 49 -9.04 -11.25 -12.67
CA VAL A 49 -8.37 -12.55 -12.82
C VAL A 49 -8.14 -13.22 -11.46
N PHE A 50 -7.79 -12.43 -10.44
CA PHE A 50 -7.58 -12.95 -9.09
C PHE A 50 -8.92 -13.27 -8.41
N ALA A 51 -9.94 -12.45 -8.63
CA ALA A 51 -11.29 -12.72 -8.14
C ALA A 51 -11.85 -14.03 -8.72
N ASP A 52 -11.73 -14.22 -10.04
CA ASP A 52 -12.15 -15.44 -10.72
C ASP A 52 -11.40 -16.67 -10.23
N GLN A 53 -10.09 -16.54 -10.00
CA GLN A 53 -9.26 -17.61 -9.46
C GLN A 53 -9.69 -17.97 -8.04
N ALA A 54 -9.91 -16.98 -7.17
CA ALA A 54 -10.37 -17.21 -5.80
C ALA A 54 -11.73 -17.93 -5.78
N VAL A 55 -12.67 -17.56 -6.66
CA VAL A 55 -13.97 -18.24 -6.79
C VAL A 55 -13.79 -19.69 -7.27
N LYS A 56 -12.88 -19.95 -8.21
CA LYS A 56 -12.58 -21.32 -8.67
C LYS A 56 -11.99 -22.17 -7.56
N ASP A 57 -11.04 -21.63 -6.80
CA ASP A 57 -10.38 -22.35 -5.71
C ASP A 57 -11.34 -22.64 -4.54
N LEU A 58 -12.25 -21.71 -4.25
CA LEU A 58 -13.33 -21.93 -3.30
C LEU A 58 -14.24 -23.09 -3.74
N LYS A 59 -14.65 -23.10 -5.02
CA LYS A 59 -15.45 -24.20 -5.60
C LYS A 59 -14.69 -25.53 -5.60
N ALA A 60 -13.37 -25.49 -5.72
CA ALA A 60 -12.50 -26.66 -5.71
C ALA A 60 -12.15 -27.17 -4.29
N ASN A 61 -12.75 -26.60 -3.23
CA ASN A 61 -12.41 -26.90 -1.82
C ASN A 61 -10.90 -26.72 -1.52
N LYS A 62 -10.22 -25.83 -2.23
CA LYS A 62 -8.81 -25.50 -2.00
C LYS A 62 -8.62 -24.37 -1.00
N CYS A 63 -9.71 -23.84 -0.44
CA CYS A 63 -9.68 -22.82 0.61
C CYS A 63 -9.71 -23.48 1.98
N THR A 64 -8.81 -23.07 2.87
CA THR A 64 -8.85 -23.39 4.30
C THR A 64 -9.60 -22.28 5.04
N ARG A 65 -10.26 -22.62 6.15
CA ARG A 65 -10.89 -21.62 7.02
C ARG A 65 -9.79 -20.79 7.71
N LEU A 66 -9.93 -19.47 7.70
CA LEU A 66 -9.11 -18.53 8.48
C LEU A 66 -9.31 -18.73 9.98
#